data_AF-A0A836T113-F1
#
_entry.id   AF-A0A836T113-F1
#
_cell.length_a   1.000
_cell.length_b   1.000
_cell.length_c   1.000
_cell.angle_alpha   90.00
_cell.angle_beta   90.00
_cell.angle_gamma   90.00
#
_symmetry.space_group_name_H-M   'P 1'
#
loop_
_entity.id
_entity.type
_entity.pdbx_description
1 polymer ?
#
loop_
_entity_poly.entity_id
_entity_poly.type
_entity_poly.pdbx_seq_one_letter_code
_entity_poly.pdbx_strand_id
1 'polypeptide(L)' 'MKEVGKIWMNGKLVPFKDAKVHVLTHALHYSTSIFE' A
#
# COMPACT_ATOMS: atom_id res chain seq x y z
N MET A 1 5.13 -14.04 7.26
CA MET A 1 4.90 -12.60 7.50
C MET A 1 3.64 -12.47 8.32
N LYS A 2 3.65 -11.78 9.47
CA LYS A 2 2.46 -11.61 10.31
C LYS A 2 1.65 -10.45 9.75
N GLU A 3 0.37 -10.64 9.41
CA GLU A 3 -0.50 -9.52 9.06
C GLU A 3 -0.80 -8.72 10.32
N VAL A 4 -0.11 -7.59 10.51
CA VAL A 4 -0.26 -6.77 11.71
C VAL A 4 -1.25 -5.63 11.43
N GLY A 5 -2.48 -5.78 11.90
CA GLY A 5 -3.43 -4.68 12.08
C GLY A 5 -4.06 -4.07 10.81
N LYS A 6 -4.29 -2.76 10.87
CA LYS A 6 -4.89 -1.94 9.79
C LYS A 6 -3.84 -0.98 9.21
N ILE A 7 -3.87 -0.80 7.90
CA ILE A 7 -3.04 0.16 7.15
C ILE A 7 -3.87 1.41 6.90
N TRP A 8 -3.27 2.60 7.06
CA TRP A 8 -3.89 3.83 6.57
C TRP A 8 -3.70 3.93 5.06
N MET A 9 -4.79 4.01 4.32
CA MET A 9 -4.80 4.07 2.87
C MET A 9 -5.79 5.14 2.41
N ASN A 10 -5.26 6.22 1.83
CA ASN A 10 -6.04 7.32 1.25
C ASN A 10 -7.14 7.87 2.18
N GLY A 11 -6.80 8.18 3.42
CA GLY A 11 -7.73 8.77 4.40
C GLY A 11 -8.55 7.79 5.22
N LYS A 12 -8.38 6.46 5.03
CA LYS A 12 -9.15 5.44 5.75
C LYS A 12 -8.25 4.33 6.29
N LEU A 13 -8.61 3.76 7.44
CA LEU A 13 -7.95 2.57 7.97
C LEU A 13 -8.57 1.30 7.36
N VAL A 14 -7.79 0.57 6.57
CA VAL A 14 -8.19 -0.68 5.91
C VAL A 14 -7.48 -1.88 6.53
N PRO A 15 -8.07 -3.09 6.55
CA PRO A 15 -7.36 -4.30 6.96
C PRO A 15 -6.08 -4.50 6.15
N PHE A 16 -5.02 -5.02 6.76
CA PHE A 16 -3.73 -5.24 6.09
C PHE A 16 -3.87 -5.98 4.76
N LYS A 17 -4.66 -7.07 4.73
CA LYS A 17 -4.91 -7.88 3.53
C LYS A 17 -5.56 -7.11 2.37
N ASP A 18 -6.23 -5.99 2.63
CA ASP A 18 -6.95 -5.20 1.64
C ASP A 18 -6.13 -4.00 1.15
N ALA A 19 -5.00 -3.69 1.80
CA ALA A 19 -4.10 -2.59 1.44
C ALA A 19 -3.23 -2.93 0.21
N LYS A 20 -3.88 -3.10 -0.95
CA LYS A 20 -3.23 -3.48 -2.21
C LYS A 20 -3.31 -2.37 -3.24
N VAL A 21 -2.32 -2.31 -4.12
CA VAL A 21 -2.34 -1.50 -5.34
C VAL A 21 -2.32 -2.40 -6.56
N HIS A 22 -2.77 -1.89 -7.70
CA HIS A 22 -2.73 -2.66 -8.95
C HIS A 22 -1.28 -2.87 -9.39
N VAL A 23 -0.98 -4.00 -10.04
CA VAL A 23 0.40 -4.30 -10.46
C VAL A 23 0.96 -3.24 -11.39
N LEU A 24 0.13 -2.65 -12.26
CA LEU A 24 0.52 -1.56 -13.18
C LEU A 24 0.67 -0.18 -12.52
N THR A 25 0.71 -0.09 -11.18
CA THR A 25 1.01 1.17 -10.51
C THR A 25 2.39 1.69 -10.93
N HIS A 26 2.43 2.95 -11.39
CA HIS A 26 3.62 3.58 -11.95
C HIS A 26 4.85 3.49 -11.04
N ALA A 27 4.65 3.67 -9.74
CA ALA A 27 5.73 3.58 -8.74
C ALA A 27 6.40 2.19 -8.68
N LEU A 28 5.68 1.11 -9.05
CA LEU A 28 6.24 -0.24 -9.09
C LEU A 28 7.16 -0.47 -10.30
N HIS A 29 7.00 0.34 -11.36
CA HIS A 29 7.73 0.18 -12.62
C HIS A 29 8.83 1.22 -12.80
N TYR A 30 8.62 2.42 -12.25
CA TYR A 30 9.48 3.58 -12.50
C TYR A 30 10.01 4.21 -11.21
N SER A 31 9.86 3.53 -10.07
CA SER A 31 10.37 3.97 -8.75
C SER A 31 9.91 5.37 -8.32
N THR A 32 8.75 5.82 -8.81
CA THR A 32 8.20 7.16 -8.55
C THR A 32 7.40 7.22 -7.24
N SER A 33 7.99 6.81 -6.13
CA SER A 33 7.40 6.92 -4.79
C SER A 33 8.40 7.51 -3.81
N ILE A 34 7.91 8.25 -2.82
CA ILE A 34 8.69 8.74 -1.68
C ILE A 34 8.18 8.07 -0.40
N PHE A 35 9.06 7.90 0.58
CA PHE A 35 8.75 7.33 1.89
C PHE A 35 9.54 8.06 2.99
N GLU A 36 9.08 7.93 4.23
CA GLU A 36 9.73 8.36 5.47
C GLU A 36 9.77 7.18 6.45
#